data_AF-A0A2V9Y3X2-F1
#
_entry.id   AF-A0A2V9Y3X2-F1
#
_cell.length_a   1.000
_cell.length_b   1.000
_cell.length_c   1.000
_cell.angle_alpha   90.00
_cell.angle_beta   90.00
_cell.angle_gamma   90.00
#
_symmetry.space_group_name_H-M   'P 1'
#
loop_
_entity.id
_entity.type
_entity.pdbx_description
1 polymer ?
#
loop_
_entity_poly.entity_id
_entity_poly.type
_entity_poly.pdbx_seq_one_letter_code
_entity_poly.pdbx_strand_id
1 'polypeptide(L)'
;MSQQLKIAFAGFDDLCQHVLSAADPIIAWNGLLTELEALALHRTGGTDPLPATTVMDTCRFIMSEKTRLAAGFDSAKWLELSVTELEFNPVFRYCTNKDTKEYIEFADASAGQQATALLTVLLDQPGAPLIIDQPEDDVDSKMSPEIVRQIWKAKSYRQLIFASHNANFVVNGDAELVVCCDYVKAGDQTGGQVKATGAIDNVGIKDEITAVTEGGKEAFKLRKEKYGF
;
A
#
# COMPACT_ATOMS: atom_id res chain seq x y z
N MET A 1 -9.62 -14.25 9.32
CA MET A 1 -10.48 -13.92 10.51
C MET A 1 -11.68 -14.88 10.75
N SER A 2 -11.92 -15.92 9.93
CA SER A 2 -13.29 -16.46 9.74
C SER A 2 -13.72 -17.76 10.46
N GLN A 3 -12.91 -18.41 11.31
CA GLN A 3 -13.34 -19.66 11.98
C GLN A 3 -13.21 -19.71 13.52
N GLN A 4 -12.20 -19.08 14.13
CA GLN A 4 -12.06 -19.12 15.60
C GLN A 4 -13.02 -18.15 16.33
N LEU A 5 -13.34 -16.99 15.74
CA LEU A 5 -14.25 -15.99 16.34
C LEU A 5 -15.75 -16.27 16.12
N LYS A 6 -16.12 -17.09 15.12
CA LYS A 6 -17.53 -17.42 14.83
C LYS A 6 -18.23 -18.24 15.90
N ILE A 7 -17.48 -18.79 16.85
CA ILE A 7 -18.00 -19.83 17.76
C ILE A 7 -18.84 -19.25 18.92
N ALA A 8 -18.80 -17.94 19.22
CA ALA A 8 -19.31 -17.47 20.51
C ALA A 8 -20.55 -16.56 20.53
N PHE A 9 -20.90 -15.82 19.46
CA PHE A 9 -21.87 -14.72 19.61
C PHE A 9 -22.91 -14.65 18.47
N ALA A 10 -24.20 -14.70 18.84
CA ALA A 10 -25.27 -14.25 17.95
C ALA A 10 -25.14 -12.73 17.75
N GLY A 11 -25.29 -12.23 16.51
CA GLY A 11 -25.13 -10.80 16.18
C GLY A 11 -23.70 -10.34 15.90
N PHE A 12 -22.69 -11.23 15.93
CA PHE A 12 -21.32 -10.87 15.58
C PHE A 12 -21.18 -10.40 14.13
N ASP A 13 -21.93 -11.01 13.21
CA ASP A 13 -21.96 -10.59 11.81
C ASP A 13 -22.49 -9.16 11.65
N ASP A 14 -23.44 -8.74 12.50
CA ASP A 14 -23.97 -7.36 12.50
C ASP A 14 -22.94 -6.35 13.03
N LEU A 15 -22.16 -6.71 14.05
CA LEU A 15 -21.02 -5.91 14.52
C LEU A 15 -19.97 -5.76 13.42
N CYS A 16 -19.60 -6.86 12.75
CA CYS A 16 -18.67 -6.82 11.63
C CYS A 16 -19.20 -5.95 10.48
N GLN A 17 -20.48 -6.08 10.11
CA GLN A 17 -21.10 -5.25 9.09
C GLN A 17 -21.13 -3.77 9.48
N HIS A 18 -21.41 -3.44 10.74
CA HIS A 18 -21.35 -2.07 11.23
C HIS A 18 -19.95 -1.47 11.09
N VAL A 19 -18.91 -2.23 11.48
CA VAL A 19 -17.50 -1.80 11.32
C VAL A 19 -17.14 -1.63 9.84
N LEU A 20 -17.50 -2.59 8.99
CA LEU A 20 -17.19 -2.58 7.55
C LEU A 20 -17.92 -1.46 6.78
N SER A 21 -19.09 -1.04 7.24
CA SER A 21 -19.89 0.03 6.62
C SER A 21 -19.63 1.42 7.21
N ALA A 22 -18.79 1.52 8.25
CA ALA A 22 -18.42 2.79 8.85
C ALA A 22 -17.57 3.65 7.89
N ALA A 23 -17.66 4.98 8.04
CA ALA A 23 -16.83 5.91 7.28
C ALA A 23 -15.33 5.72 7.55
N ASP A 24 -14.99 5.34 8.79
CA ASP A 24 -13.64 4.92 9.19
C ASP A 24 -13.76 3.59 9.96
N PRO A 25 -13.52 2.44 9.28
CA PRO A 25 -13.60 1.11 9.90
C PRO A 25 -12.59 0.91 11.03
N ILE A 26 -11.44 1.57 11.01
CA ILE A 26 -10.41 1.44 12.05
C ILE A 26 -10.89 2.11 13.34
N ILE A 27 -11.44 3.32 13.22
CA ILE A 27 -12.05 4.01 14.37
C ILE A 27 -13.22 3.21 14.94
N ALA A 28 -14.10 2.69 14.06
CA ALA A 28 -15.24 1.87 14.48
C ALA A 28 -14.79 0.58 15.20
N TRP A 29 -13.76 -0.10 14.68
CA TRP A 29 -13.18 -1.30 15.29
C TRP A 29 -12.56 -1.00 16.66
N ASN A 30 -11.79 0.08 16.80
CA ASN A 30 -11.18 0.48 18.07
C ASN A 30 -12.23 0.85 19.13
N GLY A 31 -13.33 1.52 18.71
CA GLY A 31 -14.47 1.78 19.57
C GLY A 31 -15.11 0.49 20.08
N LEU A 32 -15.35 -0.47 19.20
CA LEU A 32 -15.88 -1.78 19.56
C LEU A 32 -14.94 -2.55 20.50
N LEU A 33 -13.63 -2.55 20.24
CA LEU A 33 -12.63 -3.17 21.12
C LEU A 33 -12.64 -2.58 22.53
N THR A 34 -12.87 -1.27 22.66
CA THR A 34 -12.97 -0.58 23.95
C THR A 34 -14.22 -1.03 24.72
N GLU A 35 -15.36 -1.18 24.04
CA GLU A 35 -16.60 -1.69 24.66
C GLU A 35 -16.46 -3.15 25.09
N LEU A 36 -15.82 -3.97 24.25
CA LEU A 36 -15.51 -5.36 24.57
C LEU A 36 -14.54 -5.48 25.75
N GLU A 37 -13.56 -4.58 25.87
CA GLU A 37 -12.65 -4.50 27.03
C GLU A 37 -13.44 -4.23 28.32
N ALA A 38 -14.33 -3.23 28.29
CA ALA A 38 -15.14 -2.86 29.43
C ALA A 38 -16.05 -4.02 29.88
N LEU A 39 -16.63 -4.76 28.94
CA LEU A 39 -17.41 -5.97 29.25
C LEU A 39 -16.53 -7.11 29.78
N ALA A 40 -15.32 -7.30 29.24
CA ALA A 40 -14.39 -8.33 29.69
C ALA A 40 -13.86 -8.10 31.11
N LEU A 41 -13.75 -6.83 31.53
CA LEU A 41 -13.35 -6.44 32.88
C LEU A 41 -14.52 -6.44 33.87
N HIS A 42 -15.76 -6.48 33.38
CA HIS A 42 -16.95 -6.46 34.23
C HIS A 42 -17.17 -7.79 34.94
N ARG A 43 -17.28 -7.77 36.27
CA ARG A 43 -17.50 -8.98 37.07
C ARG A 43 -18.99 -9.34 37.11
N THR A 44 -19.35 -10.47 36.51
CA THR A 44 -20.73 -10.98 36.38
C THR A 44 -21.41 -11.44 37.68
N GLY A 45 -20.87 -11.09 38.84
CA GLY A 45 -21.45 -11.38 40.17
C GLY A 45 -21.52 -10.18 41.12
N GLY A 46 -21.22 -8.97 40.64
CA GLY A 46 -21.33 -7.72 41.43
C GLY A 46 -22.69 -7.04 41.28
N THR A 47 -22.91 -5.97 42.07
CA THR A 47 -24.07 -5.06 41.91
C THR A 47 -23.84 -3.94 40.90
N ASP A 48 -22.65 -3.89 40.30
CA ASP A 48 -22.28 -2.83 39.37
C ASP A 48 -23.13 -2.91 38.09
N PRO A 49 -23.59 -1.77 37.55
CA PRO A 49 -24.28 -1.76 36.28
C PRO A 49 -23.34 -2.22 35.16
N LEU A 50 -23.92 -2.81 34.11
CA LEU A 50 -23.17 -3.11 32.88
C LEU A 50 -22.57 -1.81 32.31
N PRO A 51 -21.34 -1.87 31.76
CA PRO A 51 -20.71 -0.71 31.14
C PRO A 51 -21.52 -0.21 29.94
N ALA A 52 -21.30 1.05 29.56
CA ALA A 52 -21.92 1.62 28.37
C ALA A 52 -21.36 0.97 27.10
N THR A 53 -22.23 0.57 26.18
CA THR A 53 -21.86 -0.15 24.95
C THR A 53 -22.59 0.47 23.74
N THR A 54 -22.18 1.67 23.34
CA THR A 54 -22.85 2.48 22.31
C THR A 54 -22.85 1.81 20.93
N VAL A 55 -21.74 1.18 20.54
CA VAL A 55 -21.60 0.44 19.28
C VAL A 55 -22.51 -0.79 19.30
N MET A 56 -22.52 -1.55 20.39
CA MET A 56 -23.40 -2.73 20.52
C MET A 56 -24.88 -2.34 20.57
N ASP A 57 -25.23 -1.23 21.23
CA ASP A 57 -26.58 -0.67 21.23
C ASP A 57 -27.05 -0.29 19.82
N THR A 58 -26.16 0.33 19.04
CA THR A 58 -26.42 0.67 17.64
C THR A 58 -26.65 -0.59 16.79
N CYS A 59 -25.95 -1.68 17.11
CA CYS A 59 -26.12 -2.99 16.50
C CYS A 59 -27.28 -3.81 17.11
N ARG A 60 -28.13 -3.19 17.94
CA ARG A 60 -29.36 -3.77 18.52
C ARG A 60 -29.14 -4.93 19.50
N PHE A 61 -27.97 -5.02 20.13
CA PHE A 61 -27.73 -6.00 21.18
C PHE A 61 -28.62 -5.74 22.38
N ILE A 62 -29.40 -6.73 22.80
CA ILE A 62 -30.25 -6.63 23.99
C ILE A 62 -29.47 -6.92 25.27
N MET A 63 -30.00 -6.49 26.41
CA MET A 63 -29.32 -6.62 27.72
C MET A 63 -28.89 -8.06 28.03
N SER A 64 -29.73 -9.06 27.75
CA SER A 64 -29.42 -10.46 28.01
C SER A 64 -28.26 -10.99 27.16
N GLU A 65 -28.08 -10.48 25.94
CA GLU A 65 -26.95 -10.83 25.07
C GLU A 65 -25.66 -10.24 25.60
N LYS A 66 -25.70 -8.97 26.05
CA LYS A 66 -24.55 -8.30 26.67
C LYS A 66 -24.12 -8.98 27.96
N THR A 67 -25.08 -9.36 28.83
CA THR A 67 -24.77 -10.11 30.05
C THR A 67 -24.15 -11.47 29.75
N ARG A 68 -24.67 -12.19 28.74
CA ARG A 68 -24.11 -13.46 28.30
C ARG A 68 -22.70 -13.29 27.72
N LEU A 69 -22.46 -12.21 26.99
CA LEU A 69 -21.15 -11.87 26.44
C LEU A 69 -20.16 -11.57 27.56
N ALA A 70 -20.51 -10.71 28.52
CA ALA A 70 -19.67 -10.44 29.70
C ALA A 70 -19.39 -11.69 30.55
N ALA A 71 -20.31 -12.67 30.58
CA ALA A 71 -20.09 -13.94 31.29
C ALA A 71 -19.15 -14.90 30.56
N GLY A 72 -19.08 -14.83 29.23
CA GLY A 72 -18.32 -15.75 28.38
C GLY A 72 -17.04 -15.16 27.77
N PHE A 73 -16.84 -13.84 27.86
CA PHE A 73 -15.75 -13.10 27.25
C PHE A 73 -14.89 -12.47 28.35
N ASP A 74 -13.73 -13.06 28.61
CA ASP A 74 -12.81 -12.63 29.66
C ASP A 74 -11.65 -11.80 29.08
N SER A 75 -10.81 -11.25 29.97
CA SER A 75 -9.66 -10.44 29.56
C SER A 75 -8.67 -11.20 28.68
N ALA A 76 -8.59 -12.53 28.79
CA ALA A 76 -7.71 -13.35 27.95
C ALA A 76 -8.20 -13.42 26.50
N LYS A 77 -9.50 -13.66 26.30
CA LYS A 77 -10.12 -13.64 24.97
C LYS A 77 -10.11 -12.25 24.35
N TRP A 78 -10.30 -11.21 25.16
CA TRP A 78 -10.14 -9.83 24.68
C TRP A 78 -8.70 -9.57 24.22
N LEU A 79 -7.70 -9.99 25.00
CA LEU A 79 -6.30 -9.80 24.63
C LEU A 79 -5.98 -10.49 23.30
N GLU A 80 -6.40 -11.74 23.13
CA GLU A 80 -6.26 -12.51 21.88
C GLU A 80 -6.90 -11.78 20.69
N LEU A 81 -8.10 -11.24 20.88
CA LEU A 81 -8.77 -10.45 19.84
C LEU A 81 -8.03 -9.13 19.53
N SER A 82 -7.56 -8.43 20.55
CA SER A 82 -6.90 -7.12 20.42
C SER A 82 -5.57 -7.19 19.68
N VAL A 83 -4.86 -8.33 19.79
CA VAL A 83 -3.59 -8.56 19.10
C VAL A 83 -3.76 -9.28 17.76
N THR A 84 -4.99 -9.65 17.39
CA THR A 84 -5.26 -10.26 16.09
C THR A 84 -5.02 -9.23 15.00
N GLU A 85 -4.04 -9.50 14.14
CA GLU A 85 -3.81 -8.66 12.96
C GLU A 85 -5.02 -8.71 12.03
N LEU A 86 -5.53 -7.55 11.66
CA LEU A 86 -6.57 -7.44 10.67
C LEU A 86 -5.98 -7.79 9.30
N GLU A 87 -6.59 -8.77 8.62
CA GLU A 87 -6.22 -9.12 7.25
C GLU A 87 -6.47 -7.91 6.34
N PHE A 88 -5.40 -7.33 5.80
CA PHE A 88 -5.47 -6.28 4.78
C PHE A 88 -5.78 -6.91 3.42
N ASN A 89 -7.04 -6.83 2.98
CA ASN A 89 -7.49 -7.36 1.69
C ASN A 89 -7.97 -6.23 0.76
N PRO A 90 -7.05 -5.53 0.06
CA PRO A 90 -7.39 -4.41 -0.80
C PRO A 90 -8.18 -4.89 -2.03
N VAL A 91 -9.34 -4.28 -2.28
CA VAL A 91 -10.15 -4.53 -3.49
C VAL A 91 -9.91 -3.40 -4.48
N PHE A 92 -9.30 -3.74 -5.62
CA PHE A 92 -9.03 -2.80 -6.69
C PHE A 92 -10.13 -2.85 -7.75
N ARG A 93 -10.49 -1.70 -8.30
CA ARG A 93 -11.35 -1.57 -9.48
C ARG A 93 -10.80 -0.49 -10.40
N TYR A 94 -10.93 -0.70 -11.71
CA TYR A 94 -10.47 0.29 -12.69
C TYR A 94 -11.64 1.12 -13.20
N CYS A 95 -11.53 2.45 -13.12
CA CYS A 95 -12.54 3.35 -13.65
C CYS A 95 -12.32 3.59 -15.14
N THR A 96 -13.23 3.07 -15.99
CA THR A 96 -13.15 3.20 -17.45
C THR A 96 -13.58 4.59 -17.91
N ASN A 97 -14.51 5.22 -17.19
CA ASN A 97 -15.03 6.55 -17.50
C ASN A 97 -15.35 7.33 -16.21
N LYS A 98 -14.66 8.46 -16.02
CA LYS A 98 -14.77 9.30 -14.83
C LYS A 98 -16.13 10.01 -14.71
N ASP A 99 -16.78 10.30 -15.84
CA ASP A 99 -18.06 11.01 -15.87
C ASP A 99 -19.23 10.08 -15.56
N THR A 100 -19.22 8.87 -16.12
CA THR A 100 -20.26 7.86 -15.88
C THR A 100 -20.02 7.02 -14.63
N LYS A 101 -18.82 7.13 -14.02
CA LYS A 101 -18.38 6.31 -12.87
C LYS A 101 -18.54 4.81 -13.13
N GLU A 102 -18.23 4.39 -14.34
CA GLU A 102 -18.18 2.97 -14.69
C GLU A 102 -16.86 2.36 -14.21
N TYR A 103 -16.97 1.16 -13.65
CA TYR A 103 -15.84 0.40 -13.11
C TYR A 103 -15.83 -1.02 -13.67
N ILE A 104 -14.64 -1.54 -13.89
CA ILE A 104 -14.39 -2.96 -14.15
C ILE A 104 -13.58 -3.57 -13.01
N GLU A 105 -13.64 -4.88 -12.87
CA GLU A 105 -12.82 -5.62 -11.91
C GLU A 105 -11.34 -5.50 -12.26
N PHE A 106 -10.47 -5.53 -11.24
CA PHE A 106 -9.02 -5.42 -11.45
C PHE A 106 -8.48 -6.48 -12.40
N ALA A 107 -9.01 -7.71 -12.34
CA ALA A 107 -8.61 -8.82 -13.20
C ALA A 107 -8.91 -8.58 -14.69
N ASP A 108 -9.88 -7.72 -15.01
CA ASP A 108 -10.28 -7.41 -16.38
C ASP A 108 -9.54 -6.18 -16.96
N ALA A 109 -8.78 -5.46 -16.14
CA ALA A 109 -7.94 -4.36 -16.59
C ALA A 109 -6.72 -4.86 -17.36
N SER A 110 -6.15 -4.03 -18.24
CA SER A 110 -4.92 -4.39 -18.96
C SER A 110 -3.74 -4.55 -17.99
N ALA A 111 -2.72 -5.33 -18.35
CA ALA A 111 -1.51 -5.49 -17.54
C ALA A 111 -0.89 -4.12 -17.14
N GLY A 112 -0.84 -3.19 -18.09
CA GLY A 112 -0.41 -1.80 -17.88
C GLY A 112 -1.22 -1.06 -16.80
N GLN A 113 -2.54 -1.21 -16.83
CA GLN A 113 -3.44 -0.59 -15.86
C GLN A 113 -3.30 -1.23 -14.48
N GLN A 114 -3.19 -2.56 -14.43
CA GLN A 114 -3.00 -3.31 -13.19
C GLN A 114 -1.72 -2.89 -12.48
N ALA A 115 -0.60 -2.86 -13.20
CA ALA A 115 0.69 -2.45 -12.67
C ALA A 115 0.71 -1.00 -12.21
N THR A 116 0.11 -0.08 -12.99
CA THR A 116 -0.01 1.33 -12.59
C THR A 116 -0.79 1.49 -11.29
N ALA A 117 -1.88 0.73 -11.11
CA ALA A 117 -2.67 0.78 -9.90
C ALA A 117 -1.93 0.19 -8.70
N LEU A 118 -1.23 -0.94 -8.86
CA LEU A 118 -0.39 -1.53 -7.82
C LEU A 118 0.75 -0.61 -7.41
N LEU A 119 1.49 -0.08 -8.38
CA LEU A 119 2.57 0.89 -8.13
C LEU A 119 2.05 2.11 -7.39
N THR A 120 0.86 2.60 -7.74
CA THR A 120 0.22 3.73 -7.06
C THR A 120 -0.02 3.44 -5.58
N VAL A 121 -0.60 2.27 -5.27
CA VAL A 121 -0.84 1.88 -3.87
C VAL A 121 0.47 1.67 -3.11
N LEU A 122 1.47 1.04 -3.73
CA LEU A 122 2.77 0.83 -3.10
C LEU A 122 3.47 2.15 -2.78
N LEU A 123 3.38 3.17 -3.65
CA LEU A 123 3.99 4.47 -3.44
C LEU A 123 3.25 5.30 -2.37
N ASP A 124 1.92 5.22 -2.29
CA ASP A 124 1.14 5.99 -1.32
C ASP A 124 1.22 5.41 0.10
N GLN A 125 1.63 4.15 0.26
CA GLN A 125 1.86 3.55 1.57
C GLN A 125 3.09 4.17 2.27
N PRO A 126 2.98 4.56 3.55
CA PRO A 126 4.14 4.88 4.38
C PRO A 126 4.84 3.61 4.88
N GLY A 127 6.05 3.75 5.42
CA GLY A 127 6.72 2.67 6.15
C GLY A 127 8.14 2.39 5.67
N ALA A 128 8.50 1.10 5.68
CA ALA A 128 9.85 0.61 5.36
C ALA A 128 10.28 0.95 3.91
N PRO A 129 11.59 0.85 3.60
CA PRO A 129 12.10 1.04 2.24
C PRO A 129 11.30 0.23 1.21
N LEU A 130 10.93 0.89 0.11
CA LEU A 130 10.30 0.23 -1.04
C LEU A 130 11.40 -0.22 -2.00
N ILE A 131 11.41 -1.50 -2.37
CA ILE A 131 12.31 -2.03 -3.40
C ILE A 131 11.42 -2.49 -4.56
N ILE A 132 11.66 -1.94 -5.76
CA ILE A 132 10.93 -2.30 -6.97
C ILE A 132 11.95 -2.69 -8.03
N ASP A 133 11.83 -3.92 -8.49
CA ASP A 133 12.61 -4.46 -9.60
C ASP A 133 11.79 -4.36 -10.88
N GLN A 134 12.43 -3.90 -11.96
CA GLN A 134 11.85 -3.72 -13.29
C GLN A 134 10.46 -3.05 -13.28
N PRO A 135 10.31 -1.84 -12.70
CA PRO A 135 9.04 -1.12 -12.70
C PRO A 135 8.48 -0.83 -14.10
N GLU A 136 9.32 -0.87 -15.15
CA GLU A 136 8.98 -0.65 -16.55
C GLU A 136 8.32 -1.82 -17.28
N ASP A 137 8.52 -3.07 -16.83
CA ASP A 137 8.08 -4.24 -17.62
C ASP A 137 6.55 -4.31 -17.70
N ASP A 138 5.88 -3.86 -16.64
CA ASP A 138 4.43 -3.84 -16.55
C ASP A 138 3.82 -2.43 -16.63
N VAL A 139 4.61 -1.36 -16.54
CA VAL A 139 4.10 0.02 -16.68
C VAL A 139 4.24 0.45 -18.14
N ASP A 140 3.16 0.99 -18.71
CA ASP A 140 3.17 1.48 -20.09
C ASP A 140 4.40 2.35 -20.36
N SER A 141 5.01 2.20 -21.54
CA SER A 141 6.35 2.66 -21.96
C SER A 141 6.76 4.10 -21.58
N LYS A 142 5.80 4.92 -21.15
CA LYS A 142 6.00 6.26 -20.62
C LYS A 142 5.64 6.29 -19.15
N MET A 143 6.63 6.52 -18.30
CA MET A 143 6.44 6.88 -16.91
C MET A 143 5.49 8.08 -16.82
N SER A 144 4.25 7.84 -16.37
CA SER A 144 3.21 8.86 -16.40
C SER A 144 3.58 10.01 -15.46
N PRO A 145 3.18 11.27 -15.77
CA PRO A 145 3.41 12.40 -14.86
C PRO A 145 2.82 12.19 -13.46
N GLU A 146 1.81 11.32 -13.34
CA GLU A 146 1.21 10.96 -12.07
C GLU A 146 2.11 10.05 -11.23
N ILE A 147 2.70 9.02 -11.82
CA ILE A 147 3.68 8.15 -11.16
C ILE A 147 4.90 8.97 -10.71
N VAL A 148 5.39 9.89 -11.54
CA VAL A 148 6.50 10.79 -11.18
C VAL A 148 6.19 11.59 -9.92
N ARG A 149 5.01 12.23 -9.87
CA ARG A 149 4.58 13.01 -8.70
C ARG A 149 4.46 12.14 -7.44
N GLN A 150 3.97 10.92 -7.59
CA GLN A 150 3.87 9.99 -6.46
C GLN A 150 5.23 9.54 -5.96
N ILE A 151 6.19 9.29 -6.85
CA ILE A 151 7.59 9.00 -6.45
C ILE A 151 8.18 10.16 -5.67
N TRP A 152 8.00 11.40 -6.14
CA TRP A 152 8.49 12.59 -5.43
C TRP A 152 7.83 12.77 -4.05
N LYS A 153 6.54 12.48 -3.95
CA LYS A 153 5.82 12.48 -2.67
C LYS A 153 6.39 11.39 -1.75
N ALA A 154 6.48 10.15 -2.24
CA ALA A 154 6.91 8.98 -1.48
C ALA A 154 8.34 9.10 -0.97
N LYS A 155 9.30 9.50 -1.81
CA LYS A 155 10.71 9.67 -1.42
C LYS A 155 10.93 10.70 -0.30
N SER A 156 9.96 11.58 -0.05
CA SER A 156 10.04 12.58 1.04
C SER A 156 9.81 11.98 2.44
N TYR A 157 9.17 10.82 2.55
CA TYR A 157 8.86 10.16 3.83
C TYR A 157 9.28 8.69 3.92
N ARG A 158 9.71 8.06 2.81
CA ARG A 158 10.24 6.69 2.79
C ARG A 158 11.36 6.55 1.76
N GLN A 159 12.26 5.61 1.98
CA GLN A 159 13.30 5.28 0.99
C GLN A 159 12.69 4.49 -0.17
N LEU A 160 13.07 4.84 -1.40
CA LEU A 160 12.71 4.11 -2.62
C LEU A 160 14.00 3.60 -3.29
N ILE A 161 14.01 2.33 -3.69
CA ILE A 161 15.11 1.68 -4.42
C ILE A 161 14.51 1.05 -5.67
N PHE A 162 14.96 1.52 -6.84
CA PHE A 162 14.55 0.99 -8.13
C PHE A 162 15.72 0.26 -8.78
N ALA A 163 15.52 -0.98 -9.18
CA ALA A 163 16.39 -1.67 -10.13
C ALA A 163 15.70 -1.60 -11.50
N SER A 164 16.30 -0.89 -12.44
CA SER A 164 15.66 -0.58 -13.72
C SER A 164 16.71 -0.42 -14.81
N HIS A 165 16.36 -0.81 -16.03
CA HIS A 165 17.13 -0.49 -17.24
C HIS A 165 16.59 0.76 -17.94
N ASN A 166 15.49 1.32 -17.45
CA ASN A 166 14.83 2.49 -18.01
C ASN A 166 15.32 3.78 -17.32
N ALA A 167 16.15 4.54 -18.03
CA ALA A 167 16.71 5.81 -17.56
C ALA A 167 15.63 6.85 -17.16
N ASN A 168 14.37 6.69 -17.59
CA ASN A 168 13.28 7.59 -17.20
C ASN A 168 12.99 7.55 -15.69
N PHE A 169 13.14 6.41 -15.00
CA PHE A 169 12.99 6.37 -13.54
C PHE A 169 14.08 7.15 -12.82
N VAL A 170 15.29 7.16 -13.38
CA VAL A 170 16.42 7.93 -12.85
C VAL A 170 16.19 9.42 -13.05
N VAL A 171 15.89 9.83 -14.30
CA VAL A 171 15.77 11.24 -14.69
C VAL A 171 14.48 11.87 -14.19
N ASN A 172 13.32 11.26 -14.46
CA ASN A 172 12.04 11.84 -14.04
C ASN A 172 11.77 11.61 -12.56
N GLY A 173 12.28 10.52 -11.98
CA GLY A 173 12.19 10.25 -10.54
C GLY A 173 13.10 11.14 -9.69
N ASP A 174 13.99 11.93 -10.31
CA ASP A 174 14.96 12.80 -9.64
C ASP A 174 15.84 12.03 -8.64
N ALA A 175 16.52 10.98 -9.10
CA ALA A 175 17.26 10.09 -8.21
C ALA A 175 18.43 10.79 -7.49
N GLU A 176 18.46 10.71 -6.15
CA GLU A 176 19.58 11.25 -5.35
C GLU A 176 20.86 10.42 -5.47
N LEU A 177 20.71 9.10 -5.63
CA LEU A 177 21.81 8.17 -5.73
C LEU A 177 21.56 7.22 -6.90
N VAL A 178 22.48 7.22 -7.84
CA VAL A 178 22.50 6.32 -8.99
C VAL A 178 23.66 5.35 -8.82
N VAL A 179 23.36 4.05 -8.91
CA VAL A 179 24.36 2.98 -8.91
C VAL A 179 24.33 2.34 -10.29
N CYS A 180 25.39 2.58 -11.07
CA CYS A 180 25.53 2.01 -12.40
C CYS A 180 26.18 0.63 -12.28
N CYS A 181 25.44 -0.42 -12.64
CA CYS A 181 25.94 -1.78 -12.68
C CYS A 181 26.37 -2.15 -14.10
N ASP A 182 27.50 -2.84 -14.24
CA ASP A 182 28.00 -3.34 -15.52
C ASP A 182 28.71 -4.68 -15.28
N TYR A 183 29.08 -5.39 -16.33
CA TYR A 183 29.86 -6.62 -16.22
C TYR A 183 31.37 -6.30 -16.13
N VAL A 184 32.13 -7.16 -15.47
CA VAL A 184 33.60 -7.04 -15.38
C VAL A 184 34.26 -7.10 -16.76
N LYS A 185 33.66 -7.87 -17.68
CA LYS A 185 34.07 -7.93 -19.09
C LYS A 185 32.88 -7.62 -19.98
N ALA A 186 33.04 -6.66 -20.88
CA ALA A 186 32.01 -6.33 -21.87
C ALA A 186 31.68 -7.56 -22.73
N GLY A 187 30.39 -7.91 -22.81
CA GLY A 187 29.88 -9.07 -23.56
C GLY A 187 29.89 -10.40 -22.79
N ASP A 188 30.43 -10.42 -21.57
CA ASP A 188 30.31 -11.55 -20.64
C ASP A 188 29.11 -11.29 -19.72
N GLN A 189 28.10 -12.16 -19.70
CA GLN A 189 26.95 -12.04 -18.80
C GLN A 189 27.26 -12.55 -17.39
N THR A 190 28.54 -12.60 -17.01
CA THR A 190 29.00 -13.10 -15.72
C THR A 190 29.91 -12.08 -15.02
N GLY A 191 29.85 -12.04 -13.68
CA GLY A 191 30.64 -11.13 -12.86
C GLY A 191 30.17 -9.68 -12.94
N GLY A 192 29.04 -9.37 -12.30
CA GLY A 192 28.56 -7.99 -12.17
C GLY A 192 29.47 -7.17 -11.24
N GLN A 193 29.65 -5.90 -11.57
CA GLN A 193 30.38 -4.91 -10.78
C GLN A 193 29.63 -3.59 -10.73
N VAL A 194 29.90 -2.81 -9.68
CA VAL A 194 29.50 -1.40 -9.63
C VAL A 194 30.52 -0.61 -10.44
N LYS A 195 30.09 -0.12 -11.61
CA LYS A 195 30.93 0.68 -12.52
C LYS A 195 31.06 2.12 -12.03
N ALA A 196 29.95 2.70 -11.58
CA ALA A 196 29.92 4.07 -11.09
C ALA A 196 28.84 4.22 -10.00
N THR A 197 29.04 5.18 -9.10
CA THR A 197 28.05 5.54 -8.09
C THR A 197 28.15 7.03 -7.80
N GLY A 198 27.00 7.70 -7.72
CA GLY A 198 26.95 9.13 -7.39
C GLY A 198 25.58 9.73 -7.62
N ALA A 199 25.47 11.03 -7.38
CA ALA A 199 24.27 11.79 -7.66
C ALA A 199 24.05 11.99 -9.16
N ILE A 200 22.80 12.20 -9.57
CA ILE A 200 22.39 12.40 -10.96
C ILE A 200 23.09 13.59 -11.65
N ASP A 201 23.55 14.57 -10.88
CA ASP A 201 24.23 15.75 -11.37
C ASP A 201 25.75 15.56 -11.60
N ASN A 202 26.32 14.45 -11.14
CA ASN A 202 27.72 14.10 -11.35
C ASN A 202 28.01 13.83 -12.83
N VAL A 203 29.11 14.37 -13.37
CA VAL A 203 29.48 14.25 -14.78
C VAL A 203 29.62 12.78 -15.22
N GLY A 204 30.27 11.94 -14.41
CA GLY A 204 30.43 10.52 -14.73
C GLY A 204 29.10 9.77 -14.76
N ILE A 205 28.18 10.10 -13.84
CA ILE A 205 26.85 9.50 -13.80
C ILE A 205 25.98 9.96 -14.98
N LYS A 206 26.06 11.24 -15.37
CA LYS A 206 25.37 11.77 -16.55
C LYS A 206 25.77 11.04 -17.82
N ASP A 207 27.06 10.75 -17.98
CA ASP A 207 27.57 10.03 -19.14
C ASP A 207 27.02 8.59 -19.18
N GLU A 208 26.98 7.90 -18.04
CA GLU A 208 26.38 6.56 -17.93
C GLU A 208 24.86 6.57 -18.21
N ILE A 209 24.10 7.51 -17.63
CA ILE A 209 22.66 7.64 -17.89
C ILE A 209 22.41 7.91 -19.38
N THR A 210 23.21 8.78 -20.00
CA THR A 210 23.10 9.11 -21.43
C THR A 210 23.40 7.90 -22.30
N ALA A 211 24.30 7.01 -21.90
CA ALA A 211 24.61 5.78 -22.62
C ALA A 211 23.46 4.76 -22.59
N VAL A 212 22.70 4.70 -21.49
CA VAL A 212 21.55 3.79 -21.32
C VAL A 212 20.26 4.38 -21.92
N THR A 213 20.13 5.70 -21.98
CA THR A 213 18.92 6.34 -22.53
C THR A 213 18.80 6.12 -24.04
N GLU A 214 17.63 5.68 -24.50
CA GLU A 214 17.37 5.41 -25.92
C GLU A 214 17.75 6.58 -26.85
N GLY A 215 18.63 6.29 -27.81
CA GLY A 215 19.12 7.22 -28.83
C GLY A 215 20.37 8.02 -28.44
N GLY A 216 20.84 7.90 -27.19
CA GLY A 216 22.09 8.51 -26.72
C GLY A 216 22.13 10.04 -26.84
N LYS A 217 23.34 10.60 -26.66
CA LYS A 217 23.60 12.04 -26.66
C LYS A 217 23.16 12.73 -27.95
N GLU A 218 23.35 12.06 -29.08
CA GLU A 218 23.03 12.61 -30.41
C GLU A 218 21.52 12.69 -30.65
N ALA A 219 20.72 11.72 -30.19
CA ALA A 219 19.27 11.85 -30.27
C ALA A 219 18.74 13.00 -29.41
N PHE A 220 19.32 13.24 -28.22
CA PHE A 220 18.95 14.39 -27.40
C PHE A 220 19.25 15.72 -28.08
N LYS A 221 20.45 15.89 -28.65
CA LYS A 221 20.79 17.10 -29.42
C LYS A 221 19.87 17.29 -30.61
N LEU A 222 19.61 16.23 -31.37
CA LEU A 222 18.72 16.28 -32.53
C LEU A 222 17.29 16.69 -32.13
N ARG A 223 16.77 16.15 -31.02
CA ARG A 223 15.46 16.55 -30.47
C ARG A 223 15.46 18.03 -30.08
N LYS A 224 16.52 18.51 -29.44
CA LYS A 224 16.68 19.94 -29.08
C LYS A 224 16.70 20.84 -30.31
N GLU A 225 17.50 20.49 -31.31
CA GLU A 225 17.66 21.25 -32.55
C GLU A 225 16.37 21.26 -33.41
N LYS A 226 15.66 20.14 -33.51
CA LYS A 226 14.43 20.03 -34.32
C LYS A 226 13.19 20.59 -33.64
N TYR A 227 13.05 20.38 -32.34
CA TYR A 227 11.82 20.71 -31.61
C TYR A 227 11.93 22.00 -30.77
N GLY A 228 13.15 22.54 -30.60
CA GLY A 228 13.36 23.86 -30.02
C GLY A 228 13.14 23.95 -28.51
N PHE A 229 13.39 22.88 -27.75
CA PHE A 229 13.37 22.92 -26.28
C PHE A 229 14.59 23.66 -25.69
#